data_AF-A0A6N2HZK7-F1
#
_entry.id   AF-A0A6N2HZK7-F1
#
_cell.length_a   1.000
_cell.length_b   1.000
_cell.length_c   1.000
_cell.angle_alpha   90.00
_cell.angle_beta   90.00
_cell.angle_gamma   90.00
#
_symmetry.space_group_name_H-M   'P 1'
#
loop_
_entity.id
_entity.type
_entity.pdbx_description
1 polymer ?
#
loop_
_entity_poly.entity_id
_entity_poly.type
_entity_poly.pdbx_seq_one_letter_code
_entity_poly.pdbx_strand_id
1 'polypeptide(L)'
;MTTVAPAGIRFHPGSQVVPAEAVHTTPLGYDRDGIPIGAPLPLAASTELVQRLSGCGEVVVAFEGKLGDTLLALSGVRAVLDWLRLRSVRVTVRTVGPYAGLIARTGLIPRPQTTVPSDWQAVIGDRAGGEAQGSTAAVSLVLDPAAPPCWSTDGRAHPDLPARHYLAMERRLGIRLPAMAPFVPTFATGPNNLVEELRSVGWLGDLNIAAITATSWPERKDYTAQRYITLAEHIAEAQQTQARLLLIGGNPGDGLRITAEAPRRHVQVLRLDGMPADHLVDLFPHCHLIVGNDTGLTHLAAMARGREYSGPPTIGLYARHSHSKWRTGLSHHHAVATDLSDRMHQGDLCPVRDAIAPDTDVHMDAFPPTALAQVGLELLDGVRP
;
A
#
# COMPACT_ATOMS: atom_id res chain seq x y z
N MET A 1 14.89 -20.45 12.90
CA MET A 1 14.54 -21.73 12.23
C MET A 1 13.55 -21.34 11.15
N THR A 2 13.96 -21.34 9.88
CA THR A 2 13.06 -21.01 8.76
C THR A 2 11.96 -22.06 8.68
N THR A 3 10.72 -21.67 8.95
CA THR A 3 9.56 -22.54 8.81
C THR A 3 9.41 -22.97 7.35
N VAL A 4 9.39 -24.29 7.14
CA VAL A 4 9.07 -24.88 5.84
C VAL A 4 7.57 -24.66 5.65
N ALA A 5 7.24 -23.64 4.87
CA ALA A 5 5.87 -23.40 4.48
C ALA A 5 5.30 -24.64 3.76
N PRO A 6 3.99 -24.93 3.88
CA PRO A 6 3.38 -26.03 3.15
C PRO A 6 3.70 -25.91 1.66
N ALA A 7 3.81 -27.06 0.97
CA ALA A 7 4.11 -27.09 -0.47
C ALA A 7 3.22 -26.09 -1.23
N GLY A 8 3.84 -25.10 -1.89
CA GLY A 8 3.16 -24.15 -2.77
C GLY A 8 2.93 -22.73 -2.25
N ILE A 9 3.20 -22.42 -0.97
CA ILE A 9 3.20 -21.03 -0.45
C ILE A 9 4.49 -20.70 0.30
N ARG A 10 4.85 -19.41 0.40
CA ARG A 10 6.04 -18.92 1.12
C ARG A 10 5.76 -17.61 1.84
N PHE A 11 6.38 -17.43 3.00
CA PHE A 11 6.34 -16.18 3.75
C PHE A 11 7.51 -15.27 3.35
N HIS A 12 7.22 -14.00 3.13
CA HIS A 12 8.19 -12.97 2.78
C HIS A 12 8.08 -11.81 3.77
N PRO A 13 9.08 -11.61 4.65
CA PRO A 13 9.04 -10.53 5.61
C PRO A 13 9.06 -9.16 4.90
N GLY A 14 8.34 -8.18 5.46
CA GLY A 14 8.34 -6.82 4.92
C GLY A 14 9.72 -6.13 5.02
N SER A 15 10.56 -6.57 5.95
CA SER A 15 11.94 -6.10 6.14
C SER A 15 12.96 -6.78 5.21
N GLN A 16 12.53 -7.72 4.36
CA GLN A 16 13.44 -8.43 3.46
C GLN A 16 14.07 -7.47 2.45
N VAL A 17 15.41 -7.41 2.46
CA VAL A 17 16.18 -6.78 1.38
C VAL A 17 16.32 -7.79 0.25
N VAL A 18 15.95 -7.38 -0.96
CA VAL A 18 16.02 -8.25 -2.15
C VAL A 18 17.32 -7.94 -2.90
N PRO A 19 18.22 -8.93 -3.09
CA PRO A 19 19.39 -8.76 -3.93
C PRO A 19 19.00 -8.49 -5.39
N ALA A 20 19.75 -7.64 -6.09
CA ALA A 20 19.50 -7.32 -7.49
C ALA A 20 19.61 -8.54 -8.42
N GLU A 21 20.40 -9.55 -8.06
CA GLU A 21 20.55 -10.81 -8.80
C GLU A 21 19.39 -11.79 -8.61
N ALA A 22 18.56 -11.61 -7.57
CA ALA A 22 17.45 -12.50 -7.26
C ALA A 22 16.19 -12.21 -8.11
N VAL A 23 16.16 -11.08 -8.81
CA VAL A 23 15.01 -10.60 -9.58
C VAL A 23 15.45 -9.88 -10.85
N HIS A 24 14.60 -9.88 -11.88
CA HIS A 24 14.80 -9.03 -13.04
C HIS A 24 14.73 -7.55 -12.64
N THR A 25 15.77 -6.78 -12.96
CA THR A 25 15.86 -5.36 -12.59
C THR A 25 16.36 -4.50 -13.74
N THR A 26 16.04 -3.21 -13.67
CA THR A 26 16.64 -2.15 -14.47
C THR A 26 17.61 -1.34 -13.59
N PRO A 27 18.89 -1.20 -13.97
CA PRO A 27 19.82 -0.39 -13.20
C PRO A 27 19.35 1.05 -13.04
N LEU A 28 19.45 1.58 -11.82
CA LEU A 28 19.14 2.97 -11.48
C LEU A 28 20.12 3.95 -12.13
N GLY A 29 21.27 3.48 -12.64
CA GLY A 29 22.21 4.26 -13.44
C GLY A 29 23.03 5.29 -12.67
N TYR A 30 22.93 5.32 -11.33
CA TYR A 30 23.77 6.10 -10.43
C TYR A 30 23.78 5.46 -9.05
N ASP A 31 24.87 5.64 -8.31
CA ASP A 31 24.94 5.37 -6.87
C ASP A 31 24.16 6.48 -6.15
N ARG A 32 23.03 6.10 -5.56
CA ARG A 32 22.12 7.04 -4.92
C ARG A 32 22.66 7.54 -3.58
N ASP A 33 23.40 6.71 -2.85
CA ASP A 33 23.91 7.04 -1.51
C ASP A 33 25.17 7.91 -1.59
N GLY A 34 25.91 7.82 -2.69
CA GLY A 34 27.06 8.69 -2.99
C GLY A 34 26.73 10.11 -3.45
N ILE A 35 25.45 10.43 -3.75
CA ILE A 35 25.04 11.75 -4.26
C ILE A 35 24.36 12.55 -3.14
N PRO A 36 24.82 13.79 -2.84
CA PRO A 36 24.15 14.65 -1.86
C PRO A 36 22.73 15.02 -2.28
N ILE A 37 21.82 15.14 -1.31
CA ILE A 37 20.44 15.62 -1.54
C ILE A 37 20.47 16.99 -2.23
N GLY A 38 19.68 17.14 -3.29
CA GLY A 38 19.58 18.34 -4.12
C GLY A 38 20.65 18.44 -5.22
N ALA A 39 21.68 17.60 -5.20
CA ALA A 39 22.70 17.60 -6.25
C ALA A 39 22.15 17.01 -7.57
N PRO A 40 22.66 17.45 -8.72
CA PRO A 40 22.35 16.85 -10.01
C PRO A 40 22.74 15.37 -10.06
N LEU A 41 21.92 14.57 -10.72
CA LEU A 41 22.25 13.18 -11.03
C LEU A 41 23.22 13.12 -12.23
N PRO A 42 24.03 12.06 -12.36
CA PRO A 42 24.84 11.81 -13.57
C PRO A 42 23.96 11.27 -14.73
N LEU A 43 22.73 11.79 -14.85
CA LEU A 43 21.74 11.48 -15.86
C LEU A 43 21.08 12.78 -16.31
N ALA A 44 20.76 12.88 -17.60
CA ALA A 44 20.05 14.05 -18.11
C ALA A 44 18.63 14.13 -17.52
N ALA A 45 18.31 15.28 -16.93
CA ALA A 45 16.94 15.60 -16.54
C ALA A 45 16.05 15.74 -17.79
N SER A 46 14.76 15.48 -17.64
CA SER A 46 13.77 15.87 -18.63
C SER A 46 13.59 17.39 -18.59
N THR A 47 14.25 18.10 -19.52
CA THR A 47 14.20 19.57 -19.62
C THR A 47 12.77 20.09 -19.68
N GLU A 48 11.93 19.45 -20.49
CA GLU A 48 10.52 19.81 -20.64
C GLU A 48 9.74 19.67 -19.32
N LEU A 49 9.92 18.55 -18.62
CA LEU A 49 9.25 18.31 -17.34
C LEU A 49 9.66 19.36 -16.31
N VAL A 50 10.96 19.58 -16.15
CA VAL A 50 11.53 20.55 -15.20
C VAL A 50 11.03 21.95 -15.50
N GLN A 51 11.07 22.38 -16.76
CA GLN A 51 10.62 23.70 -17.17
C GLN A 51 9.13 23.91 -16.90
N ARG A 52 8.27 22.95 -17.28
CA ARG A 52 6.82 23.05 -17.06
C ARG A 52 6.47 23.04 -15.58
N LEU A 53 7.07 22.15 -14.79
CA LEU A 53 6.85 22.09 -13.33
C LEU A 53 7.30 23.37 -12.62
N SER A 54 8.43 23.97 -13.01
CA SER A 54 8.89 25.24 -12.42
C SER A 54 7.95 26.42 -12.68
N GLY A 55 7.14 26.38 -13.74
CA GLY A 55 6.17 27.42 -14.06
C GLY A 55 4.78 27.23 -13.41
N CYS A 56 4.54 26.08 -12.76
CA CYS A 56 3.24 25.78 -12.17
C CYS A 56 3.08 26.48 -10.81
N GLY A 57 1.90 27.07 -10.59
CA GLY A 57 1.52 27.63 -9.28
C GLY A 57 0.63 26.70 -8.45
N GLU A 58 0.12 25.64 -9.07
CA GLU A 58 -0.76 24.66 -8.44
C GLU A 58 -0.39 23.23 -8.84
N VAL A 59 -0.45 22.32 -7.88
CA VAL A 59 -0.39 20.87 -8.07
C VAL A 59 -1.75 20.27 -7.74
N VAL A 60 -2.33 19.57 -8.71
CA VAL A 60 -3.59 18.85 -8.58
C VAL A 60 -3.29 17.36 -8.49
N VAL A 61 -3.58 16.76 -7.34
CA VAL A 61 -3.48 15.31 -7.14
C VAL A 61 -4.84 14.69 -7.48
N ALA A 62 -4.92 13.98 -8.60
CA ALA A 62 -6.18 13.52 -9.19
C ALA A 62 -6.13 12.01 -9.48
N PHE A 63 -6.72 11.20 -8.59
CA PHE A 63 -6.84 9.76 -8.80
C PHE A 63 -8.31 9.35 -8.82
N GLU A 64 -8.71 8.65 -9.87
CA GLU A 64 -10.08 8.14 -10.09
C GLU A 64 -10.13 6.61 -10.12
N GLY A 65 -8.96 5.96 -10.15
CA GLY A 65 -8.80 4.52 -10.25
C GLY A 65 -9.00 3.79 -8.93
N LYS A 66 -8.35 2.63 -8.79
CA LYS A 66 -8.49 1.79 -7.59
C LYS A 66 -7.73 2.39 -6.41
N LEU A 67 -8.27 2.19 -5.20
CA LEU A 67 -7.60 2.60 -3.95
C LEU A 67 -6.16 2.09 -3.87
N GLY A 68 -5.91 0.82 -4.19
CA GLY A 68 -4.57 0.23 -4.07
C GLY A 68 -3.54 0.92 -4.96
N ASP A 69 -3.87 1.12 -6.23
CA ASP A 69 -3.01 1.81 -7.20
C ASP A 69 -2.75 3.25 -6.75
N THR A 70 -3.81 3.95 -6.30
CA THR A 70 -3.73 5.31 -5.77
C THR A 70 -2.73 5.40 -4.61
N LEU A 71 -2.89 4.55 -3.59
CA LEU A 71 -2.07 4.57 -2.39
C LEU A 71 -0.57 4.35 -2.67
N LEU A 72 -0.25 3.37 -3.53
CA LEU A 72 1.12 3.05 -3.88
C LEU A 72 1.77 4.14 -4.76
N ALA A 73 0.97 4.78 -5.62
CA ALA A 73 1.40 5.89 -6.47
C ALA A 73 1.69 7.19 -5.70
N LEU A 74 1.23 7.36 -4.45
CA LEU A 74 1.49 8.58 -3.67
C LEU A 74 2.98 8.87 -3.43
N SER A 75 3.85 7.88 -3.55
CA SER A 75 5.30 8.06 -3.58
C SER A 75 5.78 8.89 -4.78
N GLY A 76 5.14 8.79 -5.95
CA GLY A 76 5.40 9.65 -7.10
C GLY A 76 4.96 11.09 -6.84
N VAL A 77 3.81 11.28 -6.18
CA VAL A 77 3.37 12.62 -5.71
C VAL A 77 4.39 13.20 -4.73
N ARG A 78 4.83 12.41 -3.74
CA ARG A 78 5.87 12.80 -2.78
C ARG A 78 7.15 13.25 -3.50
N ALA A 79 7.61 12.51 -4.50
CA ALA A 79 8.81 12.85 -5.26
C ALA A 79 8.72 14.24 -5.93
N VAL A 80 7.58 14.56 -6.54
CA VAL A 80 7.36 15.88 -7.16
C VAL A 80 7.29 16.98 -6.11
N LEU A 81 6.60 16.76 -4.99
CA LEU A 81 6.50 17.74 -3.91
C LEU A 81 7.85 17.97 -3.21
N ASP A 82 8.64 16.91 -3.04
CA ASP A 82 10.01 16.99 -2.54
C ASP A 82 10.90 17.84 -3.46
N TRP A 83 10.78 17.64 -4.78
CA TRP A 83 11.51 18.43 -5.78
C TRP A 83 11.14 19.91 -5.73
N LEU A 84 9.84 20.22 -5.69
CA LEU A 84 9.34 21.60 -5.58
C LEU A 84 9.87 22.27 -4.31
N ARG A 85 9.88 21.54 -3.18
CA ARG A 85 10.45 22.01 -1.90
C ARG A 85 11.95 22.28 -2.00
N LEU A 86 12.75 21.37 -2.59
CA LEU A 86 14.19 21.58 -2.78
C LEU A 86 14.51 22.79 -3.65
N ARG A 87 13.63 23.11 -4.61
CA ARG A 87 13.78 24.25 -5.53
C ARG A 87 13.16 25.54 -4.99
N SER A 88 12.61 25.52 -3.77
CA SER A 88 11.86 26.64 -3.19
C SER A 88 10.72 27.16 -4.08
N VAL A 89 10.13 26.29 -4.91
CA VAL A 89 8.99 26.63 -5.75
C VAL A 89 7.74 26.58 -4.89
N ARG A 90 7.04 27.70 -4.76
CA ARG A 90 5.79 27.80 -4.00
C ARG A 90 4.64 27.36 -4.88
N VAL A 91 3.92 26.33 -4.43
CA VAL A 91 2.72 25.82 -5.10
C VAL A 91 1.59 25.67 -4.09
N THR A 92 0.36 25.89 -4.54
CA THR A 92 -0.81 25.34 -3.86
C THR A 92 -0.93 23.87 -4.22
N VAL A 93 -1.42 23.04 -3.31
CA VAL A 93 -1.66 21.61 -3.58
C VAL A 93 -3.10 21.30 -3.24
N ARG A 94 -3.85 20.79 -4.21
CA ARG A 94 -5.23 20.31 -4.01
C ARG A 94 -5.37 18.85 -4.40
N THR A 95 -6.26 18.16 -3.73
CA THR A 95 -6.64 16.77 -4.04
C THR A 95 -8.06 16.72 -4.58
N VAL A 96 -8.29 15.91 -5.59
CA VAL A 96 -9.60 15.64 -6.18
C VAL A 96 -9.81 14.14 -6.39
N GLY A 97 -11.05 13.75 -6.67
CA GLY A 97 -11.46 12.37 -6.87
C GLY A 97 -11.93 11.67 -5.58
N PRO A 98 -12.34 10.40 -5.67
CA PRO A 98 -12.98 9.64 -4.59
C PRO A 98 -12.14 9.51 -3.32
N TYR A 99 -10.81 9.60 -3.43
CA TYR A 99 -9.89 9.43 -2.31
C TYR A 99 -9.27 10.74 -1.81
N ALA A 100 -9.76 11.91 -2.26
CA ALA A 100 -9.18 13.20 -1.92
C ALA A 100 -9.04 13.44 -0.41
N GLY A 101 -10.10 13.15 0.36
CA GLY A 101 -10.10 13.28 1.82
C GLY A 101 -9.06 12.39 2.49
N LEU A 102 -8.87 11.16 1.98
CA LEU A 102 -7.84 10.25 2.46
C LEU A 102 -6.43 10.75 2.13
N ILE A 103 -6.18 11.18 0.88
CA ILE A 103 -4.88 11.69 0.44
C ILE A 103 -4.46 12.92 1.26
N ALA A 104 -5.39 13.79 1.63
CA ALA A 104 -5.13 14.94 2.48
C ALA A 104 -4.54 14.56 3.87
N ARG A 105 -4.79 13.34 4.35
CA ARG A 105 -4.28 12.83 5.64
C ARG A 105 -2.84 12.32 5.60
N THR A 106 -2.23 12.22 4.42
CA THR A 106 -0.86 11.68 4.25
C THR A 106 0.24 12.57 4.82
N GLY A 107 -0.07 13.83 5.16
CA GLY A 107 0.92 14.83 5.52
C GLY A 107 1.78 15.32 4.35
N LEU A 108 1.55 14.81 3.12
CA LEU A 108 2.26 15.28 1.92
C LEU A 108 1.86 16.70 1.53
N ILE A 109 0.63 17.09 1.86
CA ILE A 109 0.02 18.34 1.46
C ILE A 109 0.21 19.34 2.61
N PRO A 110 1.08 20.36 2.46
CA PRO A 110 1.17 21.42 3.45
C PRO A 110 -0.17 22.18 3.51
N ARG A 111 -0.51 22.73 4.69
CA ARG A 111 -1.70 23.58 4.87
C ARG A 111 -1.74 24.66 3.76
N PRO A 112 -2.94 25.01 3.25
CA PRO A 112 -3.06 25.88 2.08
C PRO A 112 -2.31 27.20 2.29
N GLN A 113 -1.39 27.49 1.38
CA GLN A 113 -0.74 28.79 1.31
C GLN A 113 -1.63 29.73 0.50
N THR A 114 -1.84 30.94 1.02
CA THR A 114 -2.64 32.03 0.43
C THR A 114 -1.89 32.75 -0.69
N THR A 115 -1.35 32.01 -1.66
CA THR A 115 -0.75 32.60 -2.86
C THR A 115 -1.78 32.67 -3.98
N VAL A 116 -1.76 33.78 -4.71
CA VAL A 116 -2.54 33.95 -5.95
C VAL A 116 -2.13 32.84 -6.93
N PRO A 117 -3.08 32.04 -7.46
CA PRO A 117 -2.74 30.98 -8.41
C PRO A 117 -2.05 31.56 -9.64
N SER A 118 -0.96 30.93 -10.08
CA SER A 118 -0.57 30.97 -11.49
C SER A 118 -1.63 30.20 -12.28
N ASP A 119 -1.93 30.61 -13.52
CA ASP A 119 -2.87 29.89 -14.39
C ASP A 119 -2.38 28.47 -14.77
N TRP A 120 -1.12 28.15 -14.49
CA TRP A 120 -0.51 26.87 -14.85
C TRP A 120 -0.58 25.85 -13.72
N GLN A 121 -1.22 24.72 -14.03
CA GLN A 121 -1.43 23.61 -13.12
C GLN A 121 -0.58 22.40 -13.54
N ALA A 122 0.00 21.71 -12.56
CA ALA A 122 0.56 20.37 -12.72
C ALA A 122 -0.47 19.34 -12.22
N VAL A 123 -0.88 18.41 -13.07
CA VAL A 123 -1.79 17.31 -12.67
C VAL A 123 -0.96 16.05 -12.45
N ILE A 124 -1.12 15.42 -11.29
CA ILE A 124 -0.44 14.17 -10.91
C ILE A 124 -1.51 13.15 -10.53
N GLY A 125 -1.54 12.01 -11.19
CA GLY A 125 -2.69 11.12 -11.07
C GLY A 125 -2.58 9.84 -11.87
N ASP A 126 -3.68 9.09 -11.93
CA ASP A 126 -3.85 8.07 -12.97
C ASP A 126 -4.36 8.71 -14.26
N ARG A 127 -4.56 7.89 -15.30
CA ARG A 127 -5.02 8.36 -16.61
C ARG A 127 -6.40 9.01 -16.53
N ALA A 128 -7.33 8.40 -15.80
CA ALA A 128 -8.71 8.88 -15.67
C ALA A 128 -8.78 10.21 -14.92
N GLY A 129 -8.00 10.37 -13.84
CA GLY A 129 -7.88 11.63 -13.12
C GLY A 129 -7.24 12.74 -13.95
N GLY A 130 -6.25 12.40 -14.78
CA GLY A 130 -5.67 13.33 -15.76
C GLY A 130 -6.68 13.81 -16.79
N GLU A 131 -7.47 12.90 -17.36
CA GLU A 131 -8.53 13.22 -18.32
C GLU A 131 -9.65 14.07 -17.70
N ALA A 132 -10.04 13.79 -16.44
CA ALA A 132 -11.07 14.53 -15.72
C ALA A 132 -10.72 16.00 -15.44
N GLN A 133 -9.43 16.37 -15.40
CA GLN A 133 -9.00 17.76 -15.20
C GLN A 133 -8.95 18.60 -16.50
N GLY A 134 -9.09 18.00 -17.68
CA GLY A 134 -9.15 18.71 -18.97
C GLY A 134 -7.82 19.35 -19.42
N SER A 135 -7.89 20.27 -20.40
CA SER A 135 -6.74 20.85 -21.10
C SER A 135 -6.00 21.98 -20.34
N THR A 136 -6.35 22.26 -19.10
CA THR A 136 -5.74 23.35 -18.29
C THR A 136 -4.40 22.98 -17.68
N ALA A 137 -3.98 21.72 -17.79
CA ALA A 137 -2.72 21.23 -17.24
C ALA A 137 -1.52 21.65 -18.10
N ALA A 138 -0.60 22.44 -17.54
CA ALA A 138 0.70 22.72 -18.15
C ALA A 138 1.56 21.45 -18.25
N VAL A 139 1.40 20.54 -17.27
CA VAL A 139 2.03 19.21 -17.27
C VAL A 139 1.09 18.19 -16.63
N SER A 140 1.03 17.00 -17.22
CA SER A 140 0.29 15.85 -16.68
C SER A 140 1.25 14.68 -16.43
N LEU A 141 1.26 14.20 -15.19
CA LEU A 141 2.09 13.11 -14.72
C LEU A 141 1.21 11.91 -14.38
N VAL A 142 1.14 10.99 -15.33
CA VAL A 142 0.42 9.72 -15.15
C VAL A 142 1.29 8.73 -14.38
N LEU A 143 0.80 8.31 -13.22
CA LEU A 143 1.40 7.31 -12.35
C LEU A 143 0.73 5.96 -12.61
N ASP A 144 1.10 5.33 -13.71
CA ASP A 144 0.65 4.00 -14.10
C ASP A 144 1.41 2.92 -13.28
N PRO A 145 0.72 2.09 -12.48
CA PRO A 145 1.37 1.05 -11.68
C PRO A 145 2.02 -0.05 -12.54
N ALA A 146 1.64 -0.18 -13.81
CA ALA A 146 2.23 -1.13 -14.74
C ALA A 146 3.60 -0.66 -15.26
N ALA A 147 3.80 0.66 -15.39
CA ALA A 147 4.90 1.24 -16.14
C ALA A 147 6.30 1.13 -15.50
N PRO A 148 6.52 1.47 -14.21
CA PRO A 148 7.89 1.58 -13.73
C PRO A 148 8.52 0.20 -13.45
N PRO A 149 9.77 -0.04 -13.89
CA PRO A 149 10.44 -1.32 -13.69
C PRO A 149 10.88 -1.49 -12.24
N CYS A 150 11.28 -2.71 -11.88
CA CYS A 150 12.03 -2.96 -10.65
C CYS A 150 13.41 -2.31 -10.79
N TRP A 151 13.70 -1.26 -10.01
CA TRP A 151 15.02 -0.61 -10.06
C TRP A 151 16.07 -1.41 -9.29
N SER A 152 17.33 -1.25 -9.63
CA SER A 152 18.45 -1.74 -8.81
C SER A 152 19.59 -0.73 -8.68
N THR A 153 20.16 -0.65 -7.49
CA THR A 153 21.39 0.10 -7.18
C THR A 153 22.13 -0.61 -6.05
N ASP A 154 23.46 -0.56 -6.06
CA ASP A 154 24.31 -1.07 -4.97
C ASP A 154 24.01 -2.54 -4.59
N GLY A 155 23.75 -3.37 -5.61
CA GLY A 155 23.43 -4.79 -5.46
C GLY A 155 22.04 -5.07 -4.86
N ARG A 156 21.22 -4.04 -4.64
CA ARG A 156 19.87 -4.15 -4.08
C ARG A 156 18.81 -3.86 -5.14
N ALA A 157 17.72 -4.62 -5.12
CA ALA A 157 16.52 -4.34 -5.88
C ALA A 157 15.55 -3.45 -5.07
N HIS A 158 14.77 -2.64 -5.79
CA HIS A 158 13.68 -1.83 -5.27
C HIS A 158 12.36 -2.29 -5.89
N PRO A 159 11.84 -3.45 -5.44
CA PRO A 159 10.76 -4.10 -6.14
C PRO A 159 9.39 -3.54 -5.76
N ASP A 160 9.23 -2.86 -4.63
CA ASP A 160 7.95 -2.28 -4.20
C ASP A 160 7.54 -1.08 -5.04
N LEU A 161 6.25 -1.01 -5.40
CA LEU A 161 5.74 0.02 -6.29
C LEU A 161 6.00 1.46 -5.80
N PRO A 162 5.97 1.76 -4.49
CA PRO A 162 6.37 3.07 -4.00
C PRO A 162 7.80 3.47 -4.36
N ALA A 163 8.78 2.58 -4.17
CA ALA A 163 10.15 2.86 -4.58
C ALA A 163 10.27 3.06 -6.10
N ARG A 164 9.53 2.27 -6.88
CA ARG A 164 9.52 2.37 -8.34
C ARG A 164 9.07 3.74 -8.84
N HIS A 165 7.96 4.27 -8.32
CA HIS A 165 7.47 5.60 -8.70
C HIS A 165 8.41 6.72 -8.21
N TYR A 166 8.88 6.65 -6.96
CA TYR A 166 9.76 7.68 -6.42
C TYR A 166 11.06 7.79 -7.22
N LEU A 167 11.74 6.67 -7.46
CA LEU A 167 13.01 6.62 -8.18
C LEU A 167 12.85 6.95 -9.67
N ALA A 168 11.72 6.58 -10.29
CA ALA A 168 11.41 6.99 -11.65
C ALA A 168 11.29 8.53 -11.77
N MET A 169 10.65 9.18 -10.79
CA MET A 169 10.56 10.65 -10.76
C MET A 169 11.92 11.29 -10.44
N GLU A 170 12.68 10.78 -9.46
CA GLU A 170 14.04 11.24 -9.15
C GLU A 170 14.91 11.26 -10.41
N ARG A 171 14.92 10.15 -11.17
CA ARG A 171 15.59 10.06 -12.48
C ARG A 171 15.13 11.11 -13.48
N ARG A 172 13.81 11.24 -13.69
CA ARG A 172 13.26 12.17 -14.68
C ARG A 172 13.50 13.64 -14.32
N LEU A 173 13.54 13.96 -13.03
CA LEU A 173 13.80 15.31 -12.51
C LEU A 173 15.30 15.63 -12.45
N GLY A 174 16.17 14.61 -12.54
CA GLY A 174 17.61 14.75 -12.69
C GLY A 174 18.33 15.31 -11.46
N ILE A 175 17.72 15.24 -10.28
CA ILE A 175 18.35 15.62 -9.01
C ILE A 175 18.11 14.54 -7.96
N ARG A 176 18.98 14.46 -6.97
CA ARG A 176 18.80 13.62 -5.80
C ARG A 176 17.71 14.19 -4.87
N LEU A 177 16.61 13.47 -4.68
CA LEU A 177 15.49 13.90 -3.83
C LEU A 177 15.74 13.53 -2.34
N PRO A 178 15.04 14.09 -1.36
CA PRO A 178 15.42 13.94 0.05
C PRO A 178 14.96 12.62 0.70
N ALA A 179 13.94 11.94 0.19
CA ALA A 179 13.40 10.77 0.89
C ALA A 179 14.34 9.56 0.84
N MET A 180 14.23 8.71 1.86
CA MET A 180 14.83 7.38 1.89
C MET A 180 13.72 6.33 1.89
N ALA A 181 14.05 5.11 1.47
CA ALA A 181 13.12 3.99 1.57
C ALA A 181 12.75 3.73 3.05
N PRO A 182 11.49 3.39 3.36
CA PRO A 182 10.36 3.27 2.44
C PRO A 182 9.81 4.63 1.97
N PHE A 183 9.49 4.71 0.67
CA PHE A 183 9.09 5.98 0.02
C PHE A 183 7.61 6.31 0.20
N VAL A 184 6.80 5.31 0.53
CA VAL A 184 5.35 5.45 0.74
C VAL A 184 5.05 6.43 1.86
N PRO A 185 4.07 7.34 1.73
CA PRO A 185 3.58 8.12 2.87
C PRO A 185 2.80 7.22 3.85
N THR A 186 2.58 7.72 5.06
CA THR A 186 1.77 7.04 6.08
C THR A 186 0.55 7.88 6.44
N PHE A 187 -0.50 7.24 6.94
CA PHE A 187 -1.69 7.93 7.44
C PHE A 187 -1.69 7.92 8.96
N ALA A 188 -1.60 9.10 9.57
CA ALA A 188 -1.75 9.22 11.01
C ALA A 188 -3.23 9.02 11.40
N THR A 189 -3.46 8.26 12.47
CA THR A 189 -4.79 8.18 13.11
C THR A 189 -5.23 9.53 13.66
N GLY A 190 -6.51 9.83 13.52
CA GLY A 190 -7.19 10.95 14.15
C GLY A 190 -8.30 10.48 15.10
N PRO A 191 -8.99 11.43 15.79
CA PRO A 191 -10.22 11.12 16.51
C PRO A 191 -11.26 10.51 15.56
N ASN A 192 -11.89 9.41 15.99
CA ASN A 192 -12.86 8.69 15.17
C ASN A 192 -13.94 8.03 16.04
N ASN A 193 -15.19 8.43 15.81
CA ASN A 193 -16.34 7.96 16.59
C ASN A 193 -16.53 6.44 16.51
N LEU A 194 -16.23 5.80 15.37
CA LEU A 194 -16.34 4.35 15.22
C LEU A 194 -15.40 3.63 16.19
N VAL A 195 -14.16 4.09 16.28
CA VAL A 195 -13.17 3.49 17.19
C VAL A 195 -13.59 3.66 18.64
N GLU A 196 -14.11 4.82 19.00
CA GLU A 196 -14.62 5.09 20.35
C GLU A 196 -15.82 4.20 20.69
N GLU A 197 -16.77 4.07 19.76
CA GLU A 197 -17.94 3.21 19.91
C GLU A 197 -17.54 1.75 20.09
N LEU A 198 -16.73 1.21 19.17
CA LEU A 198 -16.24 -0.17 19.24
C LEU A 198 -15.48 -0.46 20.54
N ARG A 199 -14.70 0.50 21.03
CA ARG A 199 -14.04 0.39 22.34
C ARG A 199 -15.04 0.33 23.48
N SER A 200 -16.04 1.22 23.48
CA SER A 200 -17.02 1.33 24.57
C SER A 200 -17.89 0.08 24.73
N VAL A 201 -18.15 -0.65 23.64
CA VAL A 201 -18.93 -1.89 23.66
C VAL A 201 -18.06 -3.16 23.71
N GLY A 202 -16.74 -3.02 23.91
CA GLY A 202 -15.82 -4.15 24.12
C GLY A 202 -15.41 -4.93 22.88
N TRP A 203 -15.54 -4.34 21.69
CA TRP A 203 -15.06 -4.92 20.42
C TRP A 203 -13.57 -4.70 20.16
N LEU A 204 -12.92 -3.81 20.91
CA LEU A 204 -11.46 -3.65 20.94
C LEU A 204 -10.94 -4.15 22.28
N GLY A 205 -10.40 -5.37 22.30
CA GLY A 205 -9.88 -6.07 23.48
C GLY A 205 -8.42 -6.49 23.33
N ASP A 206 -8.05 -7.56 24.05
CA ASP A 206 -6.65 -8.02 24.19
C ASP A 206 -6.07 -8.65 22.92
N LEU A 207 -6.92 -9.19 22.04
CA LEU A 207 -6.50 -9.75 20.74
C LEU A 207 -7.47 -9.34 19.62
N ASN A 208 -7.27 -8.16 19.06
CA ASN A 208 -7.96 -7.67 17.86
C ASN A 208 -7.25 -8.14 16.58
N ILE A 209 -7.96 -8.82 15.70
CA ILE A 209 -7.49 -9.23 14.38
C ILE A 209 -8.41 -8.60 13.33
N ALA A 210 -7.85 -7.88 12.35
CA ALA A 210 -8.62 -7.44 11.19
C ALA A 210 -8.36 -8.37 10.00
N ALA A 211 -9.44 -8.82 9.36
CA ALA A 211 -9.40 -9.65 8.18
C ALA A 211 -10.11 -8.97 7.01
N ILE A 212 -9.37 -8.69 5.94
CA ILE A 212 -9.87 -7.91 4.80
C ILE A 212 -10.37 -8.88 3.72
N THR A 213 -11.68 -9.01 3.64
CA THR A 213 -12.39 -9.83 2.64
C THR A 213 -12.75 -9.00 1.41
N ALA A 214 -12.88 -7.67 1.55
CA ALA A 214 -13.22 -6.76 0.46
C ALA A 214 -12.22 -6.90 -0.72
N THR A 215 -12.73 -7.28 -1.89
CA THR A 215 -11.93 -7.40 -3.11
C THR A 215 -12.74 -6.99 -4.34
N SER A 216 -12.07 -6.36 -5.31
CA SER A 216 -12.68 -6.02 -6.60
C SER A 216 -12.81 -7.23 -7.55
N TRP A 217 -12.37 -8.42 -7.12
CA TRP A 217 -12.44 -9.63 -7.93
C TRP A 217 -12.72 -10.88 -7.09
N PRO A 218 -13.93 -11.03 -6.54
CA PRO A 218 -14.25 -12.09 -5.57
C PRO A 218 -13.93 -13.50 -6.05
N GLU A 219 -14.31 -13.83 -7.29
CA GLU A 219 -14.09 -15.14 -7.93
C GLU A 219 -12.63 -15.63 -7.92
N ARG A 220 -11.66 -14.71 -7.77
CA ARG A 220 -10.23 -15.04 -7.86
C ARG A 220 -9.42 -14.64 -6.63
N LYS A 221 -9.87 -13.65 -5.88
CA LYS A 221 -9.12 -13.04 -4.78
C LYS A 221 -9.81 -13.19 -3.43
N ASP A 222 -11.02 -13.75 -3.35
CA ASP A 222 -11.68 -13.91 -2.07
C ASP A 222 -11.12 -15.12 -1.31
N TYR A 223 -10.51 -14.87 -0.15
CA TYR A 223 -10.11 -15.91 0.80
C TYR A 223 -11.27 -16.40 1.67
N THR A 224 -12.45 -15.79 1.57
CA THR A 224 -13.67 -16.09 2.31
C THR A 224 -13.61 -15.76 3.80
N ALA A 225 -14.75 -15.32 4.36
CA ALA A 225 -14.89 -15.06 5.78
C ALA A 225 -14.58 -16.31 6.64
N GLN A 226 -15.03 -17.49 6.21
CA GLN A 226 -14.90 -18.72 6.99
C GLN A 226 -13.43 -19.11 7.21
N ARG A 227 -12.56 -18.95 6.20
CA ARG A 227 -11.13 -19.24 6.36
C ARG A 227 -10.43 -18.25 7.29
N TYR A 228 -10.83 -16.98 7.27
CA TYR A 228 -10.34 -15.99 8.25
C TYR A 228 -10.81 -16.29 9.67
N ILE A 229 -12.05 -16.75 9.85
CA ILE A 229 -12.55 -17.21 11.15
C ILE A 229 -11.72 -18.38 11.66
N THR A 230 -11.48 -19.40 10.83
CA THR A 230 -10.65 -20.56 11.21
C THR A 230 -9.21 -20.18 11.54
N LEU A 231 -8.62 -19.24 10.79
CA LEU A 231 -7.31 -18.67 11.13
C LEU A 231 -7.33 -18.03 12.52
N ALA A 232 -8.31 -17.17 12.80
CA ALA A 232 -8.43 -16.49 14.08
C ALA A 232 -8.68 -17.46 15.24
N GLU A 233 -9.45 -18.53 15.03
CA GLU A 233 -9.65 -19.60 16.00
C GLU A 233 -8.31 -20.25 16.38
N HIS A 234 -7.48 -20.60 15.40
CA HIS A 234 -6.15 -21.17 15.67
C HIS A 234 -5.23 -20.24 16.45
N ILE A 235 -5.21 -18.94 16.11
CA ILE A 235 -4.41 -17.96 16.85
C ILE A 235 -4.92 -17.82 18.30
N ALA A 236 -6.24 -17.70 18.47
CA ALA A 236 -6.86 -17.55 19.79
C ALA A 236 -6.63 -18.78 20.69
N GLU A 237 -6.76 -19.98 20.13
CA GLU A 237 -6.48 -21.25 20.82
C GLU A 237 -5.02 -21.33 21.27
N ALA A 238 -4.06 -20.98 20.41
CA ALA A 238 -2.63 -21.02 20.73
C ALA A 238 -2.24 -19.99 21.81
N GLN A 239 -2.83 -18.79 21.76
CA GLN A 239 -2.59 -17.72 22.74
C GLN A 239 -3.44 -17.88 24.02
N GLN A 240 -4.27 -18.92 24.12
CA GLN A 240 -5.18 -19.17 25.24
C GLN A 240 -6.04 -17.95 25.62
N THR A 241 -6.52 -17.19 24.62
CA THR A 241 -7.28 -15.96 24.81
C THR A 241 -8.53 -15.92 23.92
N GLN A 242 -9.37 -14.90 24.08
CA GLN A 242 -10.44 -14.62 23.11
C GLN A 242 -9.99 -13.61 22.07
N ALA A 243 -10.16 -13.95 20.78
CA ALA A 243 -9.95 -13.00 19.69
C ALA A 243 -11.23 -12.21 19.37
N ARG A 244 -11.04 -10.94 19.02
CA ARG A 244 -12.03 -10.08 18.35
C ARG A 244 -11.64 -10.02 16.87
N LEU A 245 -12.40 -10.68 16.02
CA LEU A 245 -12.18 -10.69 14.57
C LEU A 245 -13.06 -9.64 13.90
N LEU A 246 -12.42 -8.64 13.29
CA LEU A 246 -13.06 -7.61 12.49
C LEU A 246 -13.00 -8.01 11.01
N LEU A 247 -14.10 -8.51 10.45
CA LEU A 247 -14.22 -8.85 9.03
C LEU A 247 -14.55 -7.60 8.22
N ILE A 248 -13.59 -7.10 7.45
CA ILE A 248 -13.71 -5.87 6.65
C ILE A 248 -14.15 -6.24 5.22
N GLY A 249 -15.43 -6.04 4.93
CA GLY A 249 -16.06 -6.39 3.66
C GLY A 249 -16.26 -5.21 2.71
N GLY A 250 -16.56 -5.51 1.44
CA GLY A 250 -16.87 -4.51 0.42
C GLY A 250 -18.22 -3.83 0.66
N ASN A 251 -18.54 -2.80 -0.14
CA ASN A 251 -19.86 -2.18 -0.12
C ASN A 251 -20.86 -3.06 -0.89
N PRO A 252 -21.91 -3.61 -0.26
CA PRO A 252 -22.90 -4.45 -0.93
C PRO A 252 -23.91 -3.66 -1.77
N GLY A 253 -23.84 -2.32 -1.79
CA GLY A 253 -24.79 -1.45 -2.51
C GLY A 253 -25.86 -0.82 -1.60
N ASP A 254 -26.11 -1.42 -0.44
CA ASP A 254 -27.11 -0.95 0.55
C ASP A 254 -26.52 0.01 1.61
N GLY A 255 -25.28 0.46 1.42
CA GLY A 255 -24.57 1.32 2.36
C GLY A 255 -23.75 0.56 3.40
N LEU A 256 -23.39 1.27 4.47
CA LEU A 256 -22.58 0.74 5.57
C LEU A 256 -23.40 -0.24 6.42
N ARG A 257 -22.83 -1.41 6.72
CA ARG A 257 -23.45 -2.41 7.58
C ARG A 257 -22.47 -2.93 8.62
N ILE A 258 -22.87 -2.87 9.88
CA ILE A 258 -22.16 -3.46 11.02
C ILE A 258 -23.03 -4.61 11.54
N THR A 259 -22.48 -5.81 11.62
CA THR A 259 -23.24 -6.98 12.09
C THR A 259 -22.34 -7.89 12.93
N ALA A 260 -22.75 -8.18 14.16
CA ALA A 260 -22.12 -9.20 14.98
C ALA A 260 -22.61 -10.58 14.55
N GLU A 261 -21.71 -11.54 14.38
CA GLU A 261 -22.08 -12.93 14.17
C GLU A 261 -22.20 -13.65 15.52
N ALA A 262 -22.90 -14.79 15.53
CA ALA A 262 -22.97 -15.64 16.71
C ALA A 262 -21.53 -16.04 17.12
N PRO A 263 -21.16 -15.92 18.42
CA PRO A 263 -19.82 -16.31 18.88
C PRO A 263 -19.48 -17.75 18.49
N ARG A 264 -18.22 -18.00 18.10
CA ARG A 264 -17.73 -19.33 17.72
C ARG A 264 -16.44 -19.60 18.46
N ARG A 265 -16.37 -20.72 19.19
CA ARG A 265 -15.19 -21.10 20.00
C ARG A 265 -14.61 -19.90 20.77
N HIS A 266 -13.32 -19.63 20.59
CA HIS A 266 -12.54 -18.53 21.18
C HIS A 266 -12.61 -17.22 20.38
N VAL A 267 -13.54 -17.07 19.43
CA VAL A 267 -13.61 -15.90 18.53
C VAL A 267 -14.98 -15.24 18.58
N GLN A 268 -14.98 -13.91 18.73
CA GLN A 268 -16.13 -13.06 18.46
C GLN A 268 -15.91 -12.35 17.13
N VAL A 269 -16.93 -12.37 16.25
CA VAL A 269 -16.81 -11.86 14.89
C VAL A 269 -17.71 -10.65 14.71
N LEU A 270 -17.12 -9.54 14.26
CA LEU A 270 -17.83 -8.33 13.85
C LEU A 270 -17.57 -8.07 12.38
N ARG A 271 -18.62 -8.01 11.58
CA ARG A 271 -18.56 -7.70 10.16
C ARG A 271 -18.78 -6.21 9.94
N LEU A 272 -17.86 -5.58 9.21
CA LEU A 272 -17.84 -4.17 8.85
C LEU A 272 -17.86 -4.07 7.32
N ASP A 273 -19.05 -4.11 6.71
CA ASP A 273 -19.23 -4.02 5.26
C ASP A 273 -19.43 -2.56 4.83
N GLY A 274 -18.81 -2.18 3.71
CA GLY A 274 -18.96 -0.86 3.12
C GLY A 274 -18.37 0.29 3.95
N MET A 275 -17.51 -0.03 4.91
CA MET A 275 -16.87 0.98 5.76
C MET A 275 -16.02 1.94 4.92
N PRO A 276 -16.21 3.27 5.04
CA PRO A 276 -15.35 4.24 4.36
C PRO A 276 -13.87 4.07 4.74
N ALA A 277 -12.99 4.24 3.76
CA ALA A 277 -11.55 4.00 3.92
C ALA A 277 -10.90 4.92 4.98
N ASP A 278 -11.36 6.17 5.08
CA ASP A 278 -10.93 7.12 6.10
C ASP A 278 -11.25 6.64 7.53
N HIS A 279 -12.40 6.02 7.75
CA HIS A 279 -12.72 5.40 9.05
C HIS A 279 -11.83 4.18 9.34
N LEU A 280 -11.54 3.37 8.33
CA LEU A 280 -10.67 2.19 8.48
C LEU A 280 -9.23 2.57 8.81
N VAL A 281 -8.71 3.69 8.31
CA VAL A 281 -7.37 4.20 8.69
C VAL A 281 -7.25 4.40 10.20
N ASP A 282 -8.31 4.84 10.85
CA ASP A 282 -8.30 5.07 12.30
C ASP A 282 -8.49 3.77 13.09
N LEU A 283 -9.20 2.79 12.52
CA LEU A 283 -9.44 1.49 13.14
C LEU A 283 -8.22 0.56 13.10
N PHE A 284 -7.53 0.48 11.96
CA PHE A 284 -6.47 -0.51 11.75
C PHE A 284 -5.36 -0.45 12.81
N PRO A 285 -4.89 0.72 13.28
CA PRO A 285 -3.85 0.78 14.30
C PRO A 285 -4.27 0.28 15.69
N HIS A 286 -5.54 -0.06 15.91
CA HIS A 286 -6.03 -0.73 17.12
C HIS A 286 -6.07 -2.26 17.01
N CYS A 287 -5.67 -2.81 15.87
CA CYS A 287 -5.52 -4.25 15.67
C CYS A 287 -4.11 -4.68 16.12
N HIS A 288 -3.97 -5.96 16.51
CA HIS A 288 -2.66 -6.58 16.77
C HIS A 288 -2.12 -7.30 15.54
N LEU A 289 -3.01 -7.78 14.67
CA LEU A 289 -2.67 -8.42 13.40
C LEU A 289 -3.69 -8.03 12.34
N ILE A 290 -3.21 -7.81 11.12
CA ILE A 290 -4.07 -7.60 9.95
C ILE A 290 -3.70 -8.64 8.89
N VAL A 291 -4.70 -9.33 8.34
CA VAL A 291 -4.52 -10.26 7.23
C VAL A 291 -5.50 -9.91 6.13
N GLY A 292 -5.04 -9.83 4.89
CA GLY A 292 -5.89 -9.41 3.80
C GLY A 292 -5.44 -9.91 2.44
N ASN A 293 -6.39 -9.97 1.52
CA ASN A 293 -6.10 -10.22 0.11
C ASN A 293 -5.27 -9.04 -0.45
N ASP A 294 -4.57 -9.25 -1.56
CA ASP A 294 -3.92 -8.16 -2.31
C ASP A 294 -4.95 -7.13 -2.84
N THR A 295 -5.27 -6.13 -2.02
CA THR A 295 -6.29 -5.11 -2.26
C THR A 295 -5.89 -3.78 -1.63
N GLY A 296 -6.55 -2.69 -2.06
CA GLY A 296 -6.27 -1.36 -1.56
C GLY A 296 -6.47 -1.20 -0.05
N LEU A 297 -7.42 -1.91 0.57
CA LEU A 297 -7.62 -1.85 2.01
C LEU A 297 -6.47 -2.52 2.78
N THR A 298 -5.85 -3.56 2.23
CA THR A 298 -4.67 -4.19 2.85
C THR A 298 -3.46 -3.26 2.79
N HIS A 299 -3.27 -2.53 1.68
CA HIS A 299 -2.24 -1.50 1.60
C HIS A 299 -2.53 -0.33 2.55
N LEU A 300 -3.80 0.07 2.67
CA LEU A 300 -4.24 1.12 3.59
C LEU A 300 -3.94 0.75 5.05
N ALA A 301 -4.29 -0.47 5.45
CA ALA A 301 -3.94 -1.03 6.75
C ALA A 301 -2.44 -0.99 7.02
N ALA A 302 -1.64 -1.44 6.05
CA ALA A 302 -0.18 -1.35 6.14
C ALA A 302 0.34 0.10 6.23
N MET A 303 -0.36 1.10 5.70
CA MET A 303 0.04 2.52 5.76
C MET A 303 -0.52 3.29 6.96
N ALA A 304 -1.53 2.76 7.65
CA ALA A 304 -2.16 3.37 8.82
C ALA A 304 -1.25 3.30 10.05
N ARG A 305 -1.15 4.41 10.81
CA ARG A 305 -0.27 4.55 11.96
C ARG A 305 -0.97 5.10 13.17
N GLY A 306 -0.77 4.40 14.29
CA GLY A 306 -1.19 4.83 15.61
C GLY A 306 -0.32 5.95 16.16
N ARG A 307 -0.51 6.23 17.45
CA ARG A 307 0.40 7.08 18.23
C ARG A 307 1.79 6.45 18.19
N GLU A 308 2.84 7.27 18.12
CA GLU A 308 4.25 6.84 18.02
C GLU A 308 4.67 6.26 16.66
N TYR A 309 3.87 6.44 15.60
CA TYR A 309 4.17 5.95 14.25
C TYR A 309 4.36 4.43 14.16
N SER A 310 3.78 3.68 15.10
CA SER A 310 3.65 2.23 15.03
C SER A 310 2.40 1.83 14.26
N GLY A 311 2.41 0.63 13.69
CA GLY A 311 1.26 0.00 13.06
C GLY A 311 1.36 -1.51 13.23
N PRO A 312 0.24 -2.25 13.20
CA PRO A 312 0.27 -3.68 13.35
C PRO A 312 1.01 -4.36 12.19
N PRO A 313 1.57 -5.57 12.39
CA PRO A 313 1.93 -6.44 11.28
C PRO A 313 0.72 -6.65 10.36
N THR A 314 0.94 -6.40 9.07
CA THR A 314 -0.06 -6.60 8.01
C THR A 314 0.46 -7.66 7.05
N ILE A 315 -0.29 -8.75 6.89
CA ILE A 315 0.00 -9.82 5.95
C ILE A 315 -0.89 -9.65 4.71
N GLY A 316 -0.28 -9.42 3.55
CA GLY A 316 -0.95 -9.51 2.26
C GLY A 316 -0.87 -10.93 1.68
N LEU A 317 -1.97 -11.42 1.13
CA LEU A 317 -2.05 -12.72 0.45
C LEU A 317 -1.96 -12.53 -1.08
N TYR A 318 -0.92 -13.08 -1.69
CA TYR A 318 -0.58 -12.87 -3.10
C TYR A 318 -0.60 -14.20 -3.87
N ALA A 319 -1.72 -14.50 -4.53
CA ALA A 319 -1.87 -15.73 -5.32
C ALA A 319 -1.39 -15.60 -6.78
N ARG A 320 -1.58 -14.41 -7.37
CA ARG A 320 -1.46 -14.22 -8.83
C ARG A 320 -0.84 -12.88 -9.24
N HIS A 321 -0.24 -12.19 -8.30
CA HIS A 321 0.46 -10.94 -8.53
C HIS A 321 1.81 -11.01 -7.85
N SER A 322 2.82 -10.35 -8.41
CA SER A 322 4.13 -10.22 -7.76
C SER A 322 3.97 -9.65 -6.34
N HIS A 323 4.29 -10.47 -5.33
CA HIS A 323 4.13 -10.11 -3.92
C HIS A 323 5.02 -8.93 -3.53
N SER A 324 6.14 -8.71 -4.25
CA SER A 324 7.02 -7.60 -3.97
C SER A 324 6.54 -6.31 -4.62
N LYS A 325 6.00 -6.38 -5.85
CA LYS A 325 5.56 -5.20 -6.60
C LYS A 325 4.41 -4.51 -5.89
N TRP A 326 3.39 -5.27 -5.51
CA TRP A 326 2.16 -4.73 -4.91
C TRP A 326 2.25 -4.58 -3.39
N ARG A 327 3.44 -4.27 -2.85
CA ARG A 327 3.66 -3.93 -1.45
C ARG A 327 3.98 -2.46 -1.27
N THR A 328 3.88 -2.02 -0.02
CA THR A 328 4.14 -0.63 0.39
C THR A 328 5.63 -0.36 0.67
N GLY A 329 6.48 -1.39 0.71
CA GLY A 329 7.88 -1.31 1.11
C GLY A 329 8.11 -1.15 2.62
N LEU A 330 7.05 -1.09 3.42
CA LEU A 330 7.13 -0.95 4.88
C LEU A 330 7.51 -2.28 5.53
N SER A 331 8.33 -2.22 6.60
CA SER A 331 8.89 -3.42 7.24
C SER A 331 7.85 -4.35 7.88
N HIS A 332 6.70 -3.82 8.29
CA HIS A 332 5.57 -4.56 8.86
C HIS A 332 4.50 -4.93 7.80
N HIS A 333 4.72 -4.63 6.52
CA HIS A 333 3.87 -5.13 5.43
C HIS A 333 4.49 -6.40 4.83
N HIS A 334 4.07 -7.53 5.38
CA HIS A 334 4.52 -8.86 5.00
C HIS A 334 3.70 -9.41 3.83
N ALA A 335 4.24 -10.43 3.17
CA ALA A 335 3.52 -11.17 2.14
C ALA A 335 3.54 -12.67 2.44
N VAL A 336 2.43 -13.34 2.14
CA VAL A 336 2.41 -14.78 1.88
C VAL A 336 2.08 -14.96 0.41
N ALA A 337 2.98 -15.61 -0.32
CA ALA A 337 2.96 -15.70 -1.77
C ALA A 337 2.84 -17.16 -2.20
N THR A 338 2.12 -17.42 -3.29
CA THR A 338 2.19 -18.72 -3.99
C THR A 338 3.45 -18.81 -4.84
N ASP A 339 3.82 -20.00 -5.30
CA ASP A 339 4.92 -20.17 -6.26
C ASP A 339 4.73 -19.35 -7.55
N LEU A 340 3.48 -19.15 -8.01
CA LEU A 340 3.19 -18.29 -9.16
C LEU A 340 3.50 -16.82 -8.85
N SER A 341 3.10 -16.33 -7.68
CA SER A 341 3.43 -14.98 -7.22
C SER A 341 4.95 -14.77 -7.10
N ASP A 342 5.69 -15.79 -6.66
CA ASP A 342 7.14 -15.78 -6.62
C ASP A 342 7.78 -15.72 -8.01
N ARG A 343 7.27 -16.49 -8.98
CA ARG A 343 7.73 -16.37 -10.38
C ARG A 343 7.47 -14.98 -10.95
N MET A 344 6.32 -14.37 -10.61
CA MET A 344 6.04 -12.99 -11.00
C MET A 344 7.00 -11.99 -10.34
N HIS A 345 7.39 -12.22 -9.09
CA HIS A 345 8.42 -11.44 -8.42
C HIS A 345 9.77 -11.55 -9.14
N GLN A 346 10.23 -12.78 -9.40
CA GLN A 346 11.51 -13.08 -10.04
C GLN A 346 11.62 -12.45 -11.44
N GLY A 347 10.56 -12.51 -12.25
CA GLY A 347 10.56 -11.94 -13.59
C GLY A 347 10.17 -10.46 -13.69
N ASP A 348 9.98 -9.77 -12.56
CA ASP A 348 9.37 -8.44 -12.51
C ASP A 348 8.03 -8.34 -13.27
N LEU A 349 7.23 -9.40 -13.25
CA LEU A 349 6.06 -9.53 -14.11
C LEU A 349 4.83 -8.82 -13.55
N CYS A 350 4.00 -8.30 -14.45
CA CYS A 350 2.73 -7.64 -14.18
C CYS A 350 1.66 -8.19 -15.14
N PRO A 351 0.60 -8.85 -14.63
CA PRO A 351 -0.33 -9.57 -15.52
C PRO A 351 -0.96 -8.72 -16.62
N VAL A 352 -1.26 -7.44 -16.34
CA VAL A 352 -1.85 -6.53 -17.34
C VAL A 352 -0.82 -6.11 -18.37
N ARG A 353 0.39 -5.70 -17.93
CA ARG A 353 1.48 -5.25 -18.83
C ARG A 353 1.97 -6.37 -19.74
N ASP A 354 2.18 -7.55 -19.17
CA ASP A 354 2.83 -8.67 -19.83
C ASP A 354 1.83 -9.68 -20.42
N ALA A 355 0.54 -9.30 -20.47
CA ALA A 355 -0.55 -10.10 -21.02
C ALA A 355 -0.59 -11.55 -20.50
N ILE A 356 -0.30 -11.73 -19.21
CA ILE A 356 -0.26 -13.07 -18.59
C ILE A 356 -1.69 -13.58 -18.52
N ALA A 357 -1.93 -14.68 -19.23
CA ALA A 357 -3.23 -15.35 -19.24
C ALA A 357 -3.66 -15.63 -17.80
N PRO A 358 -4.96 -15.49 -17.48
CA PRO A 358 -5.47 -15.97 -16.22
C PRO A 358 -5.16 -17.45 -16.04
N ASP A 359 -4.25 -17.77 -15.14
CA ASP A 359 -4.08 -19.14 -14.69
C ASP A 359 -5.37 -19.53 -13.96
N THR A 360 -6.04 -20.59 -14.41
CA THR A 360 -7.32 -21.05 -13.86
C THR A 360 -7.15 -21.82 -12.57
N ASP A 361 -5.92 -22.19 -12.19
CA ASP A 361 -5.70 -23.24 -11.20
C ASP A 361 -5.10 -22.71 -9.87
N VAL A 362 -4.69 -21.44 -9.80
CA VAL A 362 -4.08 -20.86 -8.58
C VAL A 362 -5.03 -19.85 -7.92
N HIS A 363 -5.79 -20.36 -6.96
CA HIS A 363 -6.76 -19.62 -6.14
C HIS A 363 -6.27 -19.37 -4.72
N MET A 364 -7.02 -18.53 -3.98
CA MET A 364 -6.80 -18.25 -2.57
C MET A 364 -6.87 -19.51 -1.68
N ASP A 365 -7.39 -20.63 -2.20
CA ASP A 365 -7.39 -21.93 -1.52
C ASP A 365 -5.97 -22.48 -1.24
N ALA A 366 -4.97 -22.00 -2.00
CA ALA A 366 -3.56 -22.35 -1.81
C ALA A 366 -3.00 -21.91 -0.45
N PHE A 367 -3.69 -21.03 0.28
CA PHE A 367 -3.29 -20.61 1.63
C PHE A 367 -4.10 -21.41 2.68
N PRO A 368 -3.51 -22.37 3.41
CA PRO A 368 -4.22 -23.05 4.49
C PRO A 368 -4.38 -22.12 5.70
N PRO A 369 -5.57 -22.05 6.35
CA PRO A 369 -5.77 -21.22 7.53
C PRO A 369 -4.78 -21.49 8.66
N THR A 370 -4.42 -22.76 8.87
CA THR A 370 -3.43 -23.19 9.88
C THR A 370 -2.03 -22.65 9.60
N ALA A 371 -1.58 -22.68 8.34
CA ALA A 371 -0.28 -22.17 7.95
C ALA A 371 -0.21 -20.64 8.11
N LEU A 372 -1.27 -19.94 7.73
CA LEU A 372 -1.37 -18.49 7.95
C LEU A 372 -1.45 -18.13 9.44
N ALA A 373 -2.15 -18.92 10.25
CA ALA A 373 -2.21 -18.72 11.69
C ALA A 373 -0.83 -18.84 12.34
N GLN A 374 -0.01 -19.81 11.92
CA GLN A 374 1.37 -19.96 12.39
C GLN A 374 2.22 -18.71 12.09
N VAL A 375 2.14 -18.19 10.86
CA VAL A 375 2.81 -16.93 10.50
C VAL A 375 2.30 -15.76 11.36
N GLY A 376 0.99 -15.69 11.59
CA GLY A 376 0.38 -14.69 12.45
C GLY A 376 0.90 -14.74 13.89
N LEU A 377 1.03 -15.94 14.45
CA LEU A 377 1.57 -16.16 15.80
C LEU A 377 3.03 -15.69 15.90
N GLU A 378 3.87 -16.06 14.95
CA GLU A 378 5.28 -15.63 14.92
C GLU A 378 5.40 -14.10 14.94
N LEU A 379 4.58 -13.41 14.16
CA LEU A 379 4.55 -11.95 14.14
C LEU A 379 4.03 -11.33 15.46
N LEU A 380 3.00 -11.93 16.06
CA LEU A 380 2.44 -11.48 17.35
C LEU A 380 3.44 -11.66 18.50
N ASP A 381 4.22 -12.75 18.48
CA ASP A 381 5.23 -13.04 19.50
C ASP A 381 6.53 -12.23 19.31
N GLY A 382 6.60 -11.40 18.25
CA GLY A 382 7.80 -10.64 17.89
C GLY A 382 8.95 -11.51 17.39
N VAL A 383 8.68 -12.79 17.11
CA VAL A 383 9.64 -13.72 16.52
C VAL A 383 9.75 -13.36 15.05
N ARG A 384 10.94 -12.95 14.61
CA ARG A 384 11.20 -12.83 13.17
C ARG A 384 11.30 -14.25 12.60
N PRO A 385 10.39 -14.68 11.71
CA PRO A 385 10.49 -15.98 11.05
C PRO A 385 11.74 -16.10 10.17
#